data_AF-A0A530BZ66-F1
#
_entry.id   AF-A0A530BZ66-F1
#
_cell.length_a   1.000
_cell.length_b   1.000
_cell.length_c   1.000
_cell.angle_alpha   90.00
_cell.angle_beta   90.00
_cell.angle_gamma   90.00
#
_symmetry.space_group_name_H-M   'P 1'
#
loop_
_entity.id
_entity.type
_entity.pdbx_description
1 polymer ?
#
loop_
_entity_poly.entity_id
_entity_poly.type
_entity_poly.pdbx_seq_one_letter_code
_entity_poly.pdbx_strand_id
1 'polypeptide(L)'
;MTDAILVLNGGSSSLKFAVFEASAELPVLLRGNVSSLGRHPRLHVAAAVGFPEVDSSLGDAPIDVAKAFATVASLLADRDLLRRIDRVGHRIVHGGRDFTEATLLDGHTLETLRLLEPLAPIHQRINLEIVALAAELLPQALQIGCFDTAFHSARPKLAKIYGLPRELTEAGILSYGFHGLSYGHIASKLHERYGASAGGRVIVAHLGSGASLCALDAGRSVATTMGFSTLDGLVMSTRCGALDPGVVLHLLQDRKL
;
A
#
# COMPACT_ATOMS: atom_id res chain seq x y z
N MET A 1 10.50 21.53 17.53
CA MET A 1 9.08 21.15 17.41
C MET A 1 9.02 19.94 16.52
N THR A 2 8.33 18.89 16.95
CA THR A 2 7.95 17.78 16.09
C THR A 2 6.59 18.11 15.50
N ASP A 3 6.55 18.23 14.19
CA ASP A 3 5.41 18.77 13.44
C ASP A 3 5.38 18.18 12.01
N ALA A 4 5.93 16.98 11.82
CA ALA A 4 6.02 16.35 10.52
C ALA A 4 5.57 14.89 10.54
N ILE A 5 4.87 14.49 9.48
CA ILE A 5 4.38 13.13 9.25
C ILE A 5 5.16 12.56 8.07
N LEU A 6 5.90 11.49 8.31
CA LEU A 6 6.55 10.72 7.25
C LEU A 6 5.58 9.65 6.74
N VAL A 7 5.41 9.52 5.43
CA VAL A 7 4.62 8.46 4.81
C VAL A 7 5.55 7.60 3.97
N LEU A 8 5.51 6.29 4.18
CA LEU A 8 6.35 5.29 3.51
C LEU A 8 5.49 4.28 2.76
N ASN A 9 5.87 3.98 1.53
CA ASN A 9 5.23 2.99 0.68
C ASN A 9 6.29 2.14 -0.02
N GLY A 10 6.57 0.97 0.54
CA GLY A 10 7.49 -0.01 -0.03
C GLY A 10 6.80 -1.03 -0.93
N GLY A 11 7.44 -1.33 -2.04
CA GLY A 11 7.14 -2.47 -2.92
C GLY A 11 8.41 -3.22 -3.30
N SER A 12 8.27 -4.27 -4.11
CA SER A 12 9.40 -5.13 -4.52
C SER A 12 10.48 -4.42 -5.33
N SER A 13 10.16 -3.29 -5.96
CA SER A 13 11.06 -2.57 -6.86
C SER A 13 11.24 -1.09 -6.53
N SER A 14 10.59 -0.59 -5.47
CA SER A 14 10.69 0.82 -5.08
C SER A 14 10.30 1.07 -3.63
N LEU A 15 10.83 2.15 -3.07
CA LEU A 15 10.39 2.77 -1.81
C LEU A 15 9.97 4.21 -2.11
N LYS A 16 8.67 4.50 -2.02
CA LYS A 16 8.14 5.86 -2.14
C LYS A 16 8.01 6.49 -0.77
N PHE A 17 8.23 7.79 -0.69
CA PHE A 17 8.14 8.54 0.56
C PHE A 17 7.61 9.95 0.36
N ALA A 18 6.96 10.48 1.38
CA ALA A 18 6.56 11.89 1.45
C ALA A 18 6.60 12.36 2.91
N VAL A 19 6.95 13.62 3.11
CA VAL A 19 6.89 14.30 4.41
C VAL A 19 5.87 15.41 4.30
N PHE A 20 4.94 15.41 5.24
CA PHE A 20 3.90 16.41 5.39
C PHE A 20 4.12 17.19 6.67
N GLU A 21 3.77 18.47 6.68
CA GLU A 21 3.61 19.20 7.94
C GLU A 21 2.32 18.73 8.63
N ALA A 22 2.36 18.54 9.95
CA ALA A 22 1.25 18.09 10.77
C ALA A 22 0.27 19.24 11.07
N SER A 23 -0.28 19.84 10.01
CA SER A 23 -1.31 20.88 10.07
C SER A 23 -2.61 20.41 9.42
N ALA A 24 -3.69 21.19 9.54
CA ALA A 24 -5.00 20.83 8.99
C ALA A 24 -4.98 20.61 7.47
N GLU A 25 -4.13 21.34 6.74
CA GLU A 25 -4.03 21.26 5.29
C GLU A 25 -3.01 20.22 4.81
N LEU A 26 -2.19 19.67 5.71
CA LEU A 26 -1.14 18.69 5.41
C LEU A 26 -0.29 19.10 4.18
N PRO A 27 0.36 20.27 4.18
CA PRO A 27 1.19 20.67 3.05
C PRO A 27 2.37 19.71 2.90
N VAL A 28 2.69 19.37 1.65
CA VAL A 28 3.82 18.51 1.32
C VAL A 28 5.12 19.31 1.49
N LEU A 29 5.94 18.91 2.45
CA LEU A 29 7.27 19.46 2.66
C LEU A 29 8.28 18.84 1.69
N LEU A 30 8.14 17.54 1.43
CA LEU A 30 9.04 16.79 0.57
C LEU A 30 8.35 15.54 0.04
N ARG A 31 8.64 15.14 -1.20
CA ARG A 31 8.22 13.83 -1.73
C ARG A 31 9.23 13.28 -2.71
N GLY A 32 9.36 11.96 -2.74
CA GLY A 32 10.30 11.29 -3.61
C GLY A 32 10.09 9.79 -3.66
N ASN A 33 11.00 9.12 -4.34
CA ASN A 33 11.07 7.68 -4.38
C ASN A 33 12.50 7.21 -4.65
N VAL A 34 12.82 6.03 -4.13
CA VAL A 34 13.92 5.22 -4.61
C VAL A 34 13.31 4.13 -5.49
N SER A 35 13.64 4.13 -6.78
CA SER A 35 13.07 3.19 -7.77
C SER A 35 14.13 2.26 -8.34
N SER A 36 13.70 1.25 -9.10
CA SER A 36 14.57 0.32 -9.82
C SER A 36 15.56 -0.44 -8.94
N LEU A 37 15.16 -0.78 -7.71
CA LEU A 37 16.01 -1.42 -6.69
C LEU A 37 16.73 -2.68 -7.19
N GLY A 38 16.09 -3.47 -8.07
CA GLY A 38 16.66 -4.71 -8.59
C GLY A 38 17.62 -4.58 -9.79
N ARG A 39 17.88 -3.36 -10.31
CA ARG A 39 18.79 -3.13 -11.44
C ARG A 39 19.60 -1.85 -11.25
N HIS A 40 19.14 -0.73 -11.80
CA HIS A 40 19.80 0.59 -11.73
C HIS A 40 19.03 1.49 -10.75
N PRO A 41 19.28 1.38 -9.43
CA PRO A 41 18.54 2.14 -8.45
C PRO A 41 18.72 3.63 -8.64
N ARG A 42 17.62 4.37 -8.58
CA ARG A 42 17.61 5.84 -8.71
C ARG A 42 16.84 6.47 -7.58
N LEU A 43 17.40 7.53 -7.01
CA LEU A 43 16.69 8.44 -6.13
C LEU A 43 16.10 9.57 -6.97
N HIS A 44 14.79 9.74 -6.88
CA HIS A 44 14.07 10.89 -7.43
C HIS A 44 13.37 11.64 -6.30
N VAL A 45 13.57 12.95 -6.20
CA VAL A 45 12.94 13.84 -5.22
C VAL A 45 12.39 15.03 -5.96
N ALA A 46 11.09 15.27 -5.83
CA ALA A 46 10.46 16.43 -6.46
C ALA A 46 11.02 17.74 -5.87
N ALA A 47 11.04 18.80 -6.67
CA ALA A 47 11.36 20.14 -6.19
C ALA A 47 10.45 20.54 -5.02
N ALA A 48 11.02 21.21 -4.03
CA ALA A 48 10.33 21.72 -2.85
C ALA A 48 10.82 23.14 -2.56
N VAL A 49 10.12 23.87 -1.69
CA VAL A 49 10.54 25.23 -1.32
C VAL A 49 11.96 25.20 -0.74
N GLY A 50 12.89 25.91 -1.38
CA GLY A 50 14.30 25.96 -0.97
C GLY A 50 15.16 24.78 -1.42
N PHE A 51 14.61 23.78 -2.12
CA PHE A 51 15.37 22.62 -2.59
C PHE A 51 15.05 22.27 -4.05
N PRO A 52 16.06 22.16 -4.93
CA PRO A 52 15.84 21.75 -6.31
C PRO A 52 15.38 20.28 -6.38
N GLU A 53 14.84 19.92 -7.56
CA GLU A 53 14.62 18.53 -7.91
C GLU A 53 15.94 17.76 -7.86
N VAL A 54 15.89 16.53 -7.34
CA VAL A 54 17.03 15.60 -7.32
C VAL A 54 16.66 14.40 -8.15
N ASP A 55 17.52 14.06 -9.10
CA ASP A 55 17.48 12.80 -9.82
C ASP A 55 18.90 12.24 -9.92
N SER A 56 19.19 11.22 -9.13
CA SER A 56 20.53 10.65 -9.01
C SER A 56 20.53 9.12 -9.08
N SER A 57 21.56 8.58 -9.74
CA SER A 57 21.86 7.16 -9.68
C SER A 57 22.45 6.81 -8.31
N LEU A 58 22.03 5.67 -7.75
CA LEU A 58 22.60 5.09 -6.54
C LEU A 58 23.62 3.98 -6.87
N GLY A 59 24.06 3.92 -8.13
CA GLY A 59 24.97 2.92 -8.68
C GLY A 59 24.27 1.95 -9.64
N ASP A 60 25.04 1.00 -10.17
CA ASP A 60 24.57 0.00 -11.13
C ASP A 60 24.24 -1.36 -10.50
N ALA A 61 24.54 -1.52 -9.21
CA ALA A 61 24.26 -2.74 -8.48
C ALA A 61 22.87 -2.69 -7.85
N PRO A 62 22.14 -3.82 -7.78
CA PRO A 62 20.91 -3.91 -7.03
C PRO A 62 21.09 -3.53 -5.56
N ILE A 63 20.05 -2.94 -4.97
CA ILE A 63 19.97 -2.63 -3.54
C ILE A 63 18.70 -3.23 -2.94
N ASP A 64 18.74 -3.55 -1.66
CA ASP A 64 17.56 -3.99 -0.90
C ASP A 64 16.76 -2.78 -0.37
N VAL A 65 15.64 -3.08 0.28
CA VAL A 65 14.78 -2.05 0.86
C VAL A 65 15.45 -1.35 2.04
N ALA A 66 16.30 -2.02 2.80
CA ALA A 66 17.05 -1.43 3.90
C ALA A 66 18.00 -0.31 3.41
N LYS A 67 18.75 -0.55 2.33
CA LYS A 67 19.62 0.47 1.73
C LYS A 67 18.82 1.59 1.05
N ALA A 68 17.68 1.28 0.45
CA ALA A 68 16.75 2.29 -0.05
C ALA A 68 16.23 3.18 1.09
N PHE A 69 15.84 2.59 2.22
CA PHE A 69 15.40 3.30 3.42
C PHE A 69 16.52 4.17 4.00
N ALA A 70 17.75 3.64 4.11
CA ALA A 70 18.91 4.41 4.57
C ALA A 70 19.18 5.63 3.67
N THR A 71 18.99 5.49 2.35
CA THR A 71 19.10 6.62 1.41
C THR A 71 18.05 7.70 1.70
N VAL A 72 16.80 7.30 1.96
CA VAL A 72 15.73 8.22 2.36
C VAL A 72 16.05 8.86 3.71
N ALA A 73 16.51 8.10 4.69
CA ALA A 73 16.88 8.60 6.02
C ALA A 73 18.00 9.65 5.95
N SER A 74 19.05 9.40 5.18
CA SER A 74 20.13 10.36 4.95
C SER A 74 19.61 11.66 4.33
N LEU A 75 18.79 11.56 3.28
CA LEU A 75 18.18 12.73 2.63
C LEU A 75 17.33 13.55 3.62
N LEU A 76 16.56 12.90 4.49
CA LEU A 76 15.74 13.58 5.49
C LEU A 76 16.59 14.23 6.58
N ALA A 77 17.72 13.64 6.95
CA ALA A 77 18.67 14.22 7.89
C ALA A 77 19.37 15.45 7.28
N ASP A 78 19.85 15.35 6.04
CA ASP A 78 20.52 16.44 5.31
C ASP A 78 19.63 17.67 5.10
N ARG A 79 18.30 17.47 5.15
CA ARG A 79 17.30 18.54 5.03
C ARG A 79 16.69 18.96 6.36
N ASP A 80 17.27 18.55 7.49
CA ASP A 80 16.77 18.89 8.83
C ASP A 80 15.33 18.44 9.12
N LEU A 81 14.78 17.53 8.31
CA LEU A 81 13.41 17.04 8.44
C LEU A 81 13.31 15.89 9.43
N LEU A 82 14.35 15.05 9.54
CA LEU A 82 14.30 13.84 10.36
C LEU A 82 13.91 14.12 11.82
N ARG A 83 14.46 15.19 12.41
CA ARG A 83 14.18 15.63 13.80
C ARG A 83 12.77 16.21 14.02
N ARG A 84 12.03 16.50 12.95
CA ARG A 84 10.66 17.03 13.01
C ARG A 84 9.61 15.91 13.03
N ILE A 85 9.99 14.69 12.67
CA ILE A 85 9.05 13.59 12.46
C ILE A 85 8.66 12.97 13.80
N ASP A 86 7.37 13.07 14.16
CA ASP A 86 6.78 12.37 15.31
C ASP A 86 5.76 11.29 14.92
N ARG A 87 5.43 11.19 13.62
CA ARG A 87 4.50 10.19 13.12
C ARG A 87 4.99 9.59 11.81
N VAL A 88 4.81 8.29 11.65
CA VAL A 88 5.11 7.57 10.42
C VAL A 88 3.88 6.78 9.98
N GLY A 89 3.40 7.03 8.76
CA GLY A 89 2.35 6.27 8.11
C GLY A 89 2.93 5.25 7.14
N HIS A 90 2.52 3.99 7.26
CA HIS A 90 3.00 2.89 6.42
C HIS A 90 1.86 2.37 5.55
N ARG A 91 2.03 2.37 4.23
CA ARG A 91 1.15 1.56 3.38
C ARG A 91 1.49 0.09 3.59
N ILE A 92 0.50 -0.68 4.03
CA ILE A 92 0.59 -2.14 4.18
C ILE A 92 -0.40 -2.77 3.20
N VAL A 93 0.08 -3.72 2.38
CA VAL A 93 -0.77 -4.29 1.32
C VAL A 93 -1.91 -5.11 1.89
N HIS A 94 -1.68 -5.91 2.93
CA HIS A 94 -2.67 -6.87 3.42
C HIS A 94 -2.93 -6.69 4.92
N GLY A 95 -4.15 -6.25 5.27
CA GLY A 95 -4.65 -6.16 6.66
C GLY A 95 -5.43 -7.39 7.12
N GLY A 96 -5.66 -8.36 6.22
CA GLY A 96 -6.37 -9.59 6.58
C GLY A 96 -7.82 -9.28 6.97
N ARG A 97 -8.34 -10.04 7.93
CA ARG A 97 -9.70 -9.87 8.45
C ARG A 97 -9.76 -8.85 9.59
N ASP A 98 -8.64 -8.67 10.28
CA ASP A 98 -8.60 -8.00 11.58
C ASP A 98 -8.34 -6.50 11.44
N PHE A 99 -7.53 -6.10 10.44
CA PHE A 99 -7.19 -4.69 10.22
C PHE A 99 -8.10 -4.06 9.17
N THR A 100 -9.21 -3.50 9.66
CA THR A 100 -10.28 -2.90 8.84
C THR A 100 -10.22 -1.37 8.76
N GLU A 101 -9.29 -0.75 9.47
CA GLU A 101 -9.01 0.69 9.48
C GLU A 101 -7.52 0.94 9.72
N ALA A 102 -7.09 2.20 9.73
CA ALA A 102 -5.71 2.53 10.07
C ALA A 102 -5.44 2.21 11.55
N THR A 103 -4.32 1.56 11.86
CA THR A 103 -4.05 1.02 13.19
C THR A 103 -2.64 1.38 13.67
N LEU A 104 -2.49 1.69 14.96
CA LEU A 104 -1.17 1.88 15.57
C LEU A 104 -0.36 0.58 15.47
N LEU A 105 0.89 0.67 15.02
CA LEU A 105 1.79 -0.47 14.86
C LEU A 105 2.55 -0.72 16.17
N ASP A 106 1.90 -1.42 17.09
CA ASP A 106 2.52 -1.95 18.30
C ASP A 106 3.02 -3.39 18.12
N GLY A 107 3.65 -3.95 19.17
CA GLY A 107 4.20 -5.30 19.12
C GLY A 107 3.17 -6.38 18.75
N HIS A 108 1.95 -6.28 19.31
CA HIS A 108 0.87 -7.22 19.03
C HIS A 108 0.38 -7.12 17.58
N THR A 109 0.19 -5.90 17.09
CA THR A 109 -0.20 -5.63 15.70
C THR A 109 0.82 -6.21 14.73
N LEU A 110 2.12 -6.01 15.01
CA LEU A 110 3.19 -6.55 14.18
C LEU A 110 3.24 -8.08 14.17
N GLU A 111 2.98 -8.74 15.31
CA GLU A 111 2.87 -10.19 15.36
C GLU A 111 1.71 -10.71 14.51
N THR A 112 0.52 -10.13 14.63
CA THR A 112 -0.63 -10.51 13.79
C THR A 112 -0.35 -10.26 12.31
N LEU A 113 0.30 -9.14 11.96
CA LEU A 113 0.65 -8.85 10.57
C LEU A 113 1.69 -9.83 9.99
N ARG A 114 2.60 -10.38 10.78
CA ARG A 114 3.53 -11.44 10.33
C ARG A 114 2.79 -12.72 9.96
N LEU A 115 1.70 -13.05 10.67
CA LEU A 115 0.87 -14.22 10.34
C LEU A 115 0.16 -14.10 8.97
N LEU A 116 0.09 -12.89 8.41
CA LEU A 116 -0.47 -12.64 7.08
C LEU A 116 0.56 -12.74 5.95
N GLU A 117 1.84 -12.99 6.24
CA GLU A 117 2.87 -13.19 5.21
C GLU A 117 2.49 -14.24 4.16
N PRO A 118 1.88 -15.40 4.49
CA PRO A 118 1.44 -16.37 3.47
C PRO A 118 0.44 -15.80 2.44
N LEU A 119 -0.33 -14.76 2.80
CA LEU A 119 -1.30 -14.11 1.91
C LEU A 119 -0.64 -13.10 0.96
N ALA A 120 0.50 -12.53 1.35
CA ALA A 120 1.21 -11.52 0.59
C ALA A 120 2.74 -11.61 0.80
N PRO A 121 3.39 -12.73 0.42
CA PRO A 121 4.74 -13.08 0.90
C PRO A 121 5.82 -12.05 0.57
N ILE A 122 5.74 -11.46 -0.62
CA ILE A 122 6.72 -10.45 -1.06
C ILE A 122 6.41 -9.10 -0.40
N HIS A 123 5.16 -8.63 -0.50
CA HIS A 123 4.81 -7.28 -0.06
C HIS A 123 4.78 -7.13 1.45
N GLN A 124 4.21 -8.11 2.17
CA GLN A 124 4.07 -8.07 3.62
C GLN A 124 5.43 -7.98 4.30
N ARG A 125 6.38 -8.85 3.90
CA ARG A 125 7.74 -8.85 4.43
C ARG A 125 8.43 -7.49 4.25
N ILE A 126 8.37 -6.92 3.05
CA ILE A 126 8.96 -5.60 2.75
C ILE A 126 8.29 -4.51 3.59
N ASN A 127 6.97 -4.54 3.74
CA ASN A 127 6.25 -3.55 4.54
C ASN A 127 6.66 -3.61 6.02
N LEU A 128 6.78 -4.80 6.60
CA LEU A 128 7.19 -4.99 7.99
C LEU A 128 8.67 -4.67 8.24
N GLU A 129 9.54 -4.93 7.27
CA GLU A 129 10.95 -4.53 7.32
C GLU A 129 11.09 -3.01 7.40
N ILE A 130 10.32 -2.26 6.59
CA ILE A 130 10.32 -0.78 6.64
C ILE A 130 9.80 -0.26 7.99
N VAL A 131 8.79 -0.91 8.57
CA VAL A 131 8.29 -0.53 9.91
C VAL A 131 9.37 -0.73 10.97
N ALA A 132 10.10 -1.86 10.92
CA ALA A 132 11.20 -2.11 11.85
C ALA A 132 12.32 -1.07 11.71
N LEU A 133 12.75 -0.77 10.48
CA LEU A 133 13.77 0.25 10.21
C LEU A 133 13.33 1.65 10.67
N ALA A 134 12.06 2.00 10.48
CA ALA A 134 11.50 3.26 10.98
C ALA A 134 11.43 3.30 12.51
N ALA A 135 11.16 2.16 13.17
CA ALA A 135 11.17 2.07 14.64
C ALA A 135 12.56 2.31 15.22
N GLU A 136 13.59 1.77 14.57
CA GLU A 136 14.99 1.97 14.95
C GLU A 136 15.43 3.42 14.74
N LEU A 137 15.06 4.02 13.60
CA LEU A 137 15.44 5.39 13.25
C LEU A 137 14.71 6.46 14.08
N LEU A 138 13.42 6.22 14.38
CA LEU A 138 12.51 7.18 15.01
C LEU A 138 11.79 6.53 16.21
N PRO A 139 12.51 6.16 17.29
CA PRO A 139 11.97 5.37 18.39
C PRO A 139 10.86 6.07 19.19
N GLN A 140 10.73 7.39 19.08
CA GLN A 140 9.69 8.17 19.74
C GLN A 140 8.49 8.46 18.83
N ALA A 141 8.57 8.14 17.53
CA ALA A 141 7.51 8.41 16.58
C ALA A 141 6.40 7.36 16.67
N LEU A 142 5.15 7.80 16.61
CA LEU A 142 4.01 6.91 16.46
C LEU A 142 3.99 6.34 15.04
N GLN A 143 3.91 5.02 14.90
CA GLN A 143 3.82 4.37 13.60
C GLN A 143 2.41 3.84 13.36
N ILE A 144 1.82 4.16 12.21
CA ILE A 144 0.45 3.81 11.84
C ILE A 144 0.47 2.98 10.56
N GLY A 145 -0.18 1.82 10.57
CA GLY A 145 -0.41 0.98 9.41
C GLY A 145 -1.70 1.38 8.70
N CYS A 146 -1.61 1.60 7.40
CA CYS A 146 -2.72 1.93 6.51
C CYS A 146 -2.86 0.82 5.47
N PHE A 147 -3.97 0.09 5.51
CA PHE A 147 -4.12 -1.17 4.76
C PHE A 147 -4.89 -0.99 3.45
N ASP A 148 -4.36 -1.54 2.36
CA ASP A 148 -5.07 -1.53 1.06
C ASP A 148 -6.38 -2.35 1.08
N THR A 149 -6.50 -3.31 1.99
CA THR A 149 -7.69 -4.16 2.16
C THR A 149 -8.78 -3.50 3.01
N ALA A 150 -8.43 -2.54 3.86
CA ALA A 150 -9.32 -1.98 4.90
C ALA A 150 -10.62 -1.40 4.32
N PHE A 151 -10.51 -0.61 3.25
CA PHE A 151 -11.65 0.04 2.60
C PHE A 151 -12.71 -0.96 2.08
N HIS A 152 -12.30 -2.20 1.78
CA HIS A 152 -13.16 -3.24 1.24
C HIS A 152 -13.73 -4.19 2.32
N SER A 153 -13.34 -4.01 3.58
CA SER A 153 -13.73 -4.89 4.70
C SER A 153 -15.25 -4.95 4.93
N ALA A 154 -15.92 -3.81 4.78
CA ALA A 154 -17.35 -3.65 5.01
C ALA A 154 -18.23 -4.17 3.85
N ARG A 155 -17.65 -4.76 2.80
CA ARG A 155 -18.42 -5.38 1.71
C ARG A 155 -19.37 -6.46 2.25
N PRO A 156 -20.55 -6.66 1.61
CA PRO A 156 -21.46 -7.74 1.96
C PRO A 156 -20.76 -9.11 1.95
N LYS A 157 -21.16 -10.02 2.85
CA LYS A 157 -20.54 -11.36 2.96
C LYS A 157 -20.52 -12.10 1.62
N LEU A 158 -21.63 -12.06 0.87
CA LEU A 158 -21.73 -12.71 -0.44
C LEU A 158 -20.72 -12.17 -1.47
N ALA A 159 -20.29 -10.91 -1.34
CA ALA A 159 -19.28 -10.31 -2.21
C ALA A 159 -17.84 -10.66 -1.80
N LYS A 160 -17.65 -11.36 -0.67
CA LYS A 160 -16.34 -11.74 -0.11
C LYS A 160 -16.05 -13.24 -0.19
N ILE A 161 -17.08 -14.08 -0.26
CA ILE A 161 -16.90 -15.54 -0.26
C ILE A 161 -16.74 -16.09 -1.68
N TYR A 162 -15.97 -17.17 -1.80
CA TYR A 162 -15.89 -17.97 -3.01
C TYR A 162 -16.86 -19.15 -2.93
N GLY A 163 -17.21 -19.74 -4.07
CA GLY A 163 -17.97 -20.99 -4.16
C GLY A 163 -17.16 -22.22 -3.74
N LEU A 164 -16.52 -22.15 -2.57
CA LEU A 164 -15.61 -23.14 -1.99
C LEU A 164 -16.18 -23.70 -0.68
N PRO A 165 -15.68 -24.84 -0.19
CA PRO A 165 -16.02 -25.35 1.14
C PRO A 165 -15.88 -24.29 2.22
N ARG A 166 -16.78 -24.32 3.21
CA ARG A 166 -16.91 -23.24 4.19
C ARG A 166 -15.70 -23.14 5.11
N GLU A 167 -15.04 -24.27 5.39
CA GLU A 167 -13.83 -24.28 6.23
C GLU A 167 -12.72 -23.41 5.62
N LEU A 168 -12.63 -23.32 4.29
CA LEU A 168 -11.65 -22.47 3.60
C LEU A 168 -11.96 -20.98 3.77
N THR A 169 -13.24 -20.61 3.74
CA THR A 169 -13.69 -19.24 4.05
C THR A 169 -13.31 -18.87 5.49
N GLU A 170 -13.52 -19.81 6.42
CA GLU A 170 -13.21 -19.63 7.85
C GLU A 170 -11.69 -19.54 8.10
N ALA A 171 -10.90 -20.28 7.32
CA ALA A 171 -9.44 -20.19 7.27
C ALA A 171 -8.90 -18.92 6.57
N GLY A 172 -9.77 -18.04 6.07
CA GLY A 172 -9.37 -16.74 5.51
C GLY A 172 -9.20 -16.70 3.99
N ILE A 173 -9.66 -17.72 3.25
CA ILE A 173 -9.77 -17.65 1.78
C ILE A 173 -11.01 -16.81 1.42
N LEU A 174 -10.78 -15.50 1.29
CA LEU A 174 -11.79 -14.49 1.04
C LEU A 174 -11.33 -13.58 -0.09
N SER A 175 -12.27 -12.99 -0.84
CA SER A 175 -11.98 -11.78 -1.60
C SER A 175 -11.73 -10.66 -0.58
N TYR A 176 -10.49 -10.17 -0.53
CA TYR A 176 -10.11 -9.03 0.31
C TYR A 176 -10.30 -7.72 -0.44
N GLY A 177 -9.83 -7.65 -1.69
CA GLY A 177 -9.75 -6.42 -2.46
C GLY A 177 -8.56 -5.55 -2.06
N PHE A 178 -8.04 -4.76 -2.99
CA PHE A 178 -6.86 -3.91 -2.78
C PHE A 178 -7.05 -2.53 -3.44
N HIS A 179 -6.04 -1.68 -3.32
CA HIS A 179 -6.11 -0.24 -3.66
C HIS A 179 -7.12 0.54 -2.80
N GLY A 180 -7.49 0.02 -1.63
CA GLY A 180 -8.45 0.63 -0.72
C GLY A 180 -8.06 2.03 -0.26
N LEU A 181 -6.77 2.31 -0.08
CA LEU A 181 -6.30 3.67 0.24
C LEU A 181 -6.61 4.66 -0.90
N SER A 182 -6.44 4.23 -2.15
CA SER A 182 -6.80 5.05 -3.32
C SER A 182 -8.32 5.24 -3.42
N TYR A 183 -9.11 4.18 -3.23
CA TYR A 183 -10.57 4.31 -3.28
C TYR A 183 -11.13 5.16 -2.15
N GLY A 184 -10.59 5.04 -0.93
CA GLY A 184 -10.93 5.90 0.19
C GLY A 184 -10.65 7.36 -0.09
N HIS A 185 -9.48 7.68 -0.67
CA HIS A 185 -9.17 9.04 -1.09
C HIS A 185 -10.13 9.56 -2.17
N ILE A 186 -10.41 8.76 -3.20
CA ILE A 186 -11.34 9.14 -4.28
C ILE A 186 -12.75 9.35 -3.72
N ALA A 187 -13.24 8.48 -2.84
CA ALA A 187 -14.54 8.63 -2.19
C ALA A 187 -14.63 9.94 -1.38
N SER A 188 -13.58 10.27 -0.63
CA SER A 188 -13.48 11.55 0.08
C SER A 188 -13.52 12.75 -0.88
N LYS A 189 -12.77 12.72 -1.99
CA LYS A 189 -12.78 13.81 -2.97
C LYS A 189 -14.08 13.94 -3.74
N LEU A 190 -14.76 12.84 -4.02
CA LEU A 190 -16.10 12.88 -4.61
C LEU A 190 -17.09 13.54 -3.64
N HIS A 191 -17.02 13.20 -2.34
CA HIS A 191 -17.87 13.82 -1.32
C HIS A 191 -17.60 15.32 -1.17
N GLU A 192 -16.34 15.74 -1.11
CA GLU A 192 -15.97 17.18 -1.07
C GLU A 192 -16.52 17.95 -2.28
N ARG A 193 -16.45 17.35 -3.48
CA ARG A 193 -16.81 18.03 -4.73
C ARG A 193 -18.32 18.05 -5.00
N TYR A 194 -19.03 16.98 -4.68
CA TYR A 194 -20.44 16.79 -5.06
C TYR A 194 -21.40 16.67 -3.86
N GLY A 195 -20.90 16.87 -2.64
CA GLY A 195 -21.69 16.84 -1.40
C GLY A 195 -22.30 15.48 -1.09
N ALA A 196 -23.42 15.48 -0.34
CA ALA A 196 -24.14 14.25 0.00
C ALA A 196 -24.65 13.47 -1.23
N SER A 197 -24.90 14.15 -2.36
CA SER A 197 -25.23 13.56 -3.66
C SER A 197 -24.09 12.74 -4.29
N ALA A 198 -22.84 12.92 -3.84
CA ALA A 198 -21.72 12.02 -4.16
C ALA A 198 -21.94 10.60 -3.64
N GLY A 199 -22.87 10.41 -2.70
CA GLY A 199 -23.23 9.13 -2.10
C GLY A 199 -24.13 8.24 -2.96
N GLY A 200 -24.30 8.56 -4.25
CA GLY A 200 -24.95 7.65 -5.20
C GLY A 200 -24.10 6.41 -5.50
N ARG A 201 -24.37 5.78 -6.63
CA ARG A 201 -23.62 4.63 -7.13
C ARG A 201 -22.51 5.09 -8.06
N VAL A 202 -21.26 4.80 -7.72
CA VAL A 202 -20.09 5.20 -8.49
C VAL A 202 -19.25 3.98 -8.83
N ILE A 203 -18.75 3.90 -10.06
CA ILE A 203 -17.71 2.95 -10.42
C ILE A 203 -16.41 3.73 -10.56
N VAL A 204 -15.40 3.36 -9.77
CA VAL A 204 -14.07 3.95 -9.83
C VAL A 204 -13.13 2.96 -10.52
N ALA A 205 -12.42 3.41 -11.54
CA ALA A 205 -11.36 2.66 -12.20
C ALA A 205 -9.99 3.18 -11.73
N HIS A 206 -9.30 2.42 -10.89
CA HIS A 206 -7.91 2.69 -10.53
C HIS A 206 -7.00 1.99 -11.55
N LEU A 207 -6.40 2.77 -12.46
CA LEU A 207 -5.62 2.25 -13.58
C LEU A 207 -4.14 2.63 -13.46
N GLY A 208 -3.28 1.61 -13.41
CA GLY A 208 -1.82 1.73 -13.34
C GLY A 208 -1.16 0.39 -13.65
N SER A 209 0.09 0.19 -13.19
CA SER A 209 0.76 -1.13 -13.32
C SER A 209 0.02 -2.24 -12.57
N GLY A 210 -0.64 -1.91 -11.46
CA GLY A 210 -1.76 -2.69 -10.92
C GLY A 210 -3.06 -1.96 -11.25
N ALA A 211 -4.08 -2.69 -11.69
CA ALA A 211 -5.36 -2.11 -12.10
C ALA A 211 -6.53 -2.83 -11.43
N SER A 212 -7.55 -2.09 -11.03
CA SER A 212 -8.77 -2.64 -10.44
C SER A 212 -9.93 -1.68 -10.60
N LEU A 213 -11.16 -2.19 -10.52
CA LEU A 213 -12.37 -1.36 -10.37
C LEU A 213 -13.00 -1.60 -9.00
N CYS A 214 -13.65 -0.58 -8.47
CA CYS A 214 -14.50 -0.68 -7.29
C CYS A 214 -15.85 -0.03 -7.54
N ALA A 215 -16.91 -0.76 -7.22
CA ALA A 215 -18.25 -0.21 -7.12
C ALA A 215 -18.43 0.37 -5.71
N LEU A 216 -18.78 1.64 -5.66
CA LEU A 216 -19.07 2.40 -4.46
C LEU A 216 -20.58 2.65 -4.37
N ASP A 217 -21.13 2.52 -3.17
CA ASP A 217 -22.46 2.98 -2.80
C ASP A 217 -22.34 3.84 -1.54
N ALA A 218 -22.84 5.07 -1.57
CA ALA A 218 -22.64 6.03 -0.47
C ALA A 218 -21.15 6.23 -0.10
N GLY A 219 -20.25 6.19 -1.09
CA GLY A 219 -18.80 6.29 -0.87
C GLY A 219 -18.16 5.05 -0.23
N ARG A 220 -18.91 3.96 -0.02
CA ARG A 220 -18.42 2.71 0.57
C ARG A 220 -18.25 1.64 -0.50
N SER A 221 -17.18 0.86 -0.42
CA SER A 221 -16.97 -0.29 -1.31
C SER A 221 -18.06 -1.35 -1.12
N VAL A 222 -18.78 -1.67 -2.20
CA VAL A 222 -19.74 -2.79 -2.24
C VAL A 222 -19.25 -3.96 -3.09
N ALA A 223 -18.42 -3.69 -4.10
CA ALA A 223 -17.73 -4.71 -4.90
C ALA A 223 -16.38 -4.18 -5.40
N THR A 224 -15.43 -5.08 -5.64
CA THR A 224 -14.14 -4.76 -6.26
C THR A 224 -13.69 -5.94 -7.12
N THR A 225 -12.94 -5.66 -8.17
CA THR A 225 -12.48 -6.68 -9.12
C THR A 225 -11.36 -7.53 -8.58
N MET A 226 -10.58 -7.03 -7.62
CA MET A 226 -9.52 -7.83 -6.99
C MET A 226 -10.10 -8.73 -5.91
N GLY A 227 -9.61 -9.97 -5.89
CA GLY A 227 -10.07 -11.04 -5.03
C GLY A 227 -9.20 -11.26 -3.80
N PHE A 228 -8.79 -12.51 -3.62
CA PHE A 228 -7.89 -12.99 -2.58
C PHE A 228 -6.48 -12.39 -2.71
N SER A 229 -6.00 -12.22 -3.94
CA SER A 229 -4.71 -11.62 -4.25
C SER A 229 -4.86 -10.47 -5.25
N THR A 230 -3.76 -9.78 -5.51
CA THR A 230 -3.69 -8.69 -6.50
C THR A 230 -3.58 -9.19 -7.95
N LEU A 231 -3.77 -10.50 -8.21
CA LEU A 231 -3.77 -11.10 -9.55
C LEU A 231 -5.14 -11.06 -10.22
N ASP A 232 -6.21 -11.19 -9.44
CA ASP A 232 -7.58 -11.32 -9.94
C ASP A 232 -8.13 -9.98 -10.47
N GLY A 233 -9.13 -10.06 -11.35
CA GLY A 233 -9.81 -8.91 -11.93
C GLY A 233 -9.27 -8.48 -13.30
N LEU A 234 -8.77 -7.24 -13.41
CA LEU A 234 -8.33 -6.70 -14.69
C LEU A 234 -6.99 -7.26 -15.16
N VAL A 235 -6.78 -7.27 -16.48
CA VAL A 235 -5.43 -7.39 -17.06
C VAL A 235 -4.58 -6.19 -16.61
N MET A 236 -3.33 -6.45 -16.24
CA MET A 236 -2.39 -5.43 -15.75
C MET A 236 -1.06 -5.53 -16.50
N SER A 237 -0.03 -4.77 -16.08
CA SER A 237 1.24 -4.72 -16.82
C SER A 237 1.93 -6.07 -16.98
N THR A 238 1.92 -6.89 -15.92
CA THR A 238 2.61 -8.19 -15.86
C THR A 238 1.77 -9.27 -15.17
N ARG A 239 0.46 -9.02 -15.03
CA ARG A 239 -0.49 -9.92 -14.37
C ARG A 239 -1.66 -10.16 -15.32
N CYS A 240 -2.05 -11.42 -15.47
CA CYS A 240 -3.06 -11.84 -16.44
C CYS A 240 -4.48 -11.36 -16.09
N GLY A 241 -4.76 -11.02 -14.83
CA GLY A 241 -6.13 -10.71 -14.40
C GLY A 241 -6.95 -11.98 -14.14
N ALA A 242 -8.26 -11.85 -14.27
CA ALA A 242 -9.19 -12.97 -14.18
C ALA A 242 -8.88 -14.02 -15.26
N LEU A 243 -8.66 -15.26 -14.82
CA LEU A 243 -8.34 -16.39 -15.66
C LEU A 243 -9.13 -17.61 -15.17
N ASP A 244 -9.57 -18.46 -16.10
CA ASP A 244 -10.18 -19.74 -15.76
C ASP A 244 -9.18 -20.61 -14.96
N PRO A 245 -9.52 -21.07 -13.73
CA PRO A 245 -8.66 -21.95 -12.96
C PRO A 245 -8.25 -23.24 -13.69
N GLY A 246 -9.06 -23.73 -14.62
CA GLY A 246 -8.74 -24.89 -15.47
C GLY A 246 -7.52 -24.65 -16.36
N VAL A 247 -7.29 -23.42 -16.81
CA VAL A 247 -6.07 -23.07 -17.57
C VAL A 247 -4.83 -23.20 -16.69
N VAL A 248 -4.91 -22.76 -15.42
CA VAL A 248 -3.80 -22.90 -14.47
C VAL A 248 -3.46 -24.37 -14.23
N LEU A 249 -4.48 -25.21 -14.02
CA LEU A 249 -4.29 -26.65 -13.84
C LEU A 249 -3.67 -27.32 -15.07
N HIS A 250 -4.16 -26.99 -16.28
CA HIS A 250 -3.60 -27.51 -17.53
C HIS A 250 -2.11 -27.15 -17.69
N LEU A 251 -1.73 -25.91 -17.39
CA LEU A 251 -0.32 -25.48 -17.49
C LEU A 251 0.58 -26.21 -16.48
N LEU A 252 0.13 -26.37 -15.23
CA LEU A 252 0.89 -27.08 -14.19
C LEU A 252 1.05 -28.56 -14.50
N GLN A 253 -0.03 -29.22 -14.95
CA GLN A 253 -0.08 -30.66 -15.15
C GLN A 253 0.52 -31.08 -16.51
N ASP A 254 0.13 -30.43 -17.61
CA ASP A 254 0.45 -30.87 -18.97
C ASP A 254 1.64 -30.12 -19.60
N ARG A 255 1.97 -28.93 -19.08
CA ARG A 255 3.11 -28.12 -19.54
C ARG A 255 4.25 -28.06 -18.54
N LYS A 256 4.05 -28.51 -17.29
CA LYS A 256 5.03 -28.45 -16.18
C LYS A 256 5.64 -27.06 -16.00
N LEU A 257 4.82 -26.03 -16.25
CA LEU A 257 5.16 -24.63 -16.02
C LEU A 257 4.84 -24.23 -14.58
#